data_AF-A0A502F706-F1
#
_entry.id   AF-A0A502F706-F1
#
_cell.length_a   1.000
_cell.length_b   1.000
_cell.length_c   1.000
_cell.angle_alpha   90.00
_cell.angle_beta   90.00
_cell.angle_gamma   90.00
#
_symmetry.space_group_name_H-M   'P 1'
#
loop_
_entity.id
_entity.type
_entity.pdbx_description
1 polymer ?
#
loop_
_entity_poly.entity_id
_entity_poly.type
_entity_poly.pdbx_seq_one_letter_code
_entity_poly.pdbx_strand_id
1 'polypeptide(L)'
;MESKLSLTEFRTRLVNNTEIGSLKETLGQVRVFPIVGKPKSFYGLFDDKSFRLTTNSATSSTPYIINGKYKNINNTLKVDYVVELNNKFQLLWTRYFPIVCIIAINIFFLFFARGLRRASTIVNLFLLFMAFYSRWKEGKKRKNLEEKFLRIFEIK
;
A
#
# COMPACT_ATOMS: atom_id res chain seq x y z
N MET A 1 -2.83 -5.13 -20.25
CA MET A 1 -2.24 -3.80 -20.60
C MET A 1 -0.96 -4.03 -21.38
N GLU A 2 -0.44 -3.01 -22.06
CA GLU A 2 0.76 -3.17 -22.90
C GLU A 2 1.90 -2.27 -22.39
N SER A 3 3.08 -2.86 -22.22
CA SER A 3 4.29 -2.11 -21.89
C SER A 3 5.00 -1.73 -23.18
N LYS A 4 5.52 -0.50 -23.22
CA LYS A 4 6.39 -0.04 -24.31
C LYS A 4 7.77 -0.71 -24.33
N LEU A 5 8.12 -1.40 -23.25
CA LEU A 5 9.45 -1.98 -23.06
C LEU A 5 9.58 -3.33 -23.76
N SER A 6 10.79 -3.62 -24.21
CA SER A 6 11.14 -4.99 -24.60
C SER A 6 11.17 -5.91 -23.37
N LEU A 7 11.08 -7.23 -23.58
CA LEU A 7 11.12 -8.21 -22.49
C LEU A 7 12.39 -8.10 -21.64
N THR A 8 13.54 -7.88 -22.27
CA THR A 8 14.85 -7.74 -21.62
C THR A 8 14.96 -6.44 -20.83
N GLU A 9 14.47 -5.34 -21.38
CA GLU A 9 14.39 -4.05 -20.67
C GLU A 9 13.47 -4.13 -19.46
N PHE A 10 12.30 -4.75 -19.60
CA PHE A 10 11.36 -4.92 -18.51
C PHE A 10 11.96 -5.71 -17.35
N ARG A 11 12.66 -6.81 -17.64
CA ARG A 11 13.38 -7.61 -16.64
C ARG A 11 14.51 -6.83 -15.98
N THR A 12 15.29 -6.09 -16.77
CA THR A 12 16.35 -5.22 -16.23
C THR A 12 15.77 -4.15 -15.30
N ARG A 13 14.63 -3.54 -15.66
CA ARG A 13 13.94 -2.57 -14.79
C ARG A 13 13.38 -3.23 -13.54
N LEU A 14 12.87 -4.46 -13.61
CA LEU A 14 12.44 -5.23 -12.43
C LEU A 14 13.62 -5.43 -11.46
N VAL A 15 14.76 -5.90 -11.94
CA VAL A 15 15.97 -6.15 -11.11
C VAL A 15 16.48 -4.84 -10.49
N ASN A 16 16.55 -3.77 -11.28
CA ASN A 16 17.11 -2.49 -10.83
C ASN A 16 16.19 -1.76 -9.84
N ASN A 17 14.86 -1.90 -9.98
CA ASN A 17 13.89 -1.19 -9.15
C ASN A 17 13.31 -2.04 -8.03
N THR A 18 13.58 -3.35 -7.97
CA THR A 18 13.02 -4.27 -6.96
C THR A 18 14.11 -4.81 -6.05
N GLU A 19 13.92 -4.64 -4.75
CA GLU A 19 14.70 -5.33 -3.73
C GLU A 19 14.05 -6.69 -3.45
N ILE A 20 14.84 -7.76 -3.56
CA ILE A 20 14.35 -9.14 -3.47
C ILE A 20 14.10 -9.48 -2.00
N GLY A 21 12.91 -10.02 -1.69
CA GLY A 21 12.69 -10.74 -0.45
C GLY A 21 11.22 -10.97 -0.09
N SER A 22 10.99 -11.50 1.11
CA SER A 22 9.68 -11.99 1.53
C SER A 22 8.69 -10.87 1.83
N LEU A 23 7.54 -10.84 1.13
CA LEU A 23 6.45 -9.88 1.40
C LEU A 23 5.69 -10.17 2.71
N LYS A 24 6.03 -11.26 3.42
CA LYS A 24 5.37 -11.67 4.66
C LYS A 24 5.92 -10.92 5.88
N GLU A 25 7.17 -10.46 5.79
CA GLU A 25 7.90 -9.84 6.91
C GLU A 25 7.78 -8.30 6.96
N THR A 26 7.25 -7.64 5.94
CA THR A 26 7.09 -6.17 5.89
C THR A 26 5.85 -5.63 6.60
N LEU A 27 5.15 -6.46 7.38
CA LEU A 27 3.96 -6.06 8.15
C LEU A 27 4.37 -5.15 9.32
N GLY A 28 4.19 -3.83 9.14
CA GLY A 28 4.23 -2.85 10.23
C GLY A 28 5.62 -2.46 10.73
N GLN A 29 6.68 -3.16 10.31
CA GLN A 29 8.05 -2.79 10.63
C GLN A 29 8.52 -1.71 9.65
N VAL A 30 8.75 -0.51 10.17
CA VAL A 30 9.59 0.50 9.53
C VAL A 30 10.91 -0.17 9.20
N ARG A 31 11.20 -0.41 7.92
CA ARG A 31 12.46 -1.03 7.55
C ARG A 31 13.60 -0.09 7.88
N VAL A 32 14.51 -0.58 8.70
CA VAL A 32 15.87 -0.07 8.82
C VAL A 32 16.57 -0.42 7.51
N PHE A 33 17.01 0.63 6.83
CA PHE A 33 17.70 0.79 5.54
C PHE A 33 18.35 -0.44 4.87
N PRO A 34 18.42 -0.45 3.51
CA PRO A 34 19.36 -1.34 2.83
C PRO A 34 20.79 -0.97 3.25
N ILE A 35 21.56 -1.97 3.63
CA ILE A 35 22.92 -1.84 4.17
C ILE A 35 23.89 -1.32 3.09
N VAL A 36 23.55 -1.41 1.79
CA VAL A 36 24.37 -0.92 0.67
C VAL A 36 23.50 -0.59 -0.57
N GLY A 37 23.69 0.58 -1.20
CA GLY A 37 23.20 0.89 -2.56
C GLY A 37 22.10 1.96 -2.69
N LYS A 38 21.70 2.28 -3.94
CA LYS A 38 20.61 3.24 -4.22
C LYS A 38 19.28 2.68 -3.71
N PRO A 39 18.42 3.50 -3.08
CA PRO A 39 17.11 3.03 -2.59
C PRO A 39 16.25 2.57 -3.78
N LYS A 40 15.87 1.30 -3.76
CA LYS A 40 14.99 0.72 -4.80
C LYS A 40 13.55 1.14 -4.57
N SER A 41 12.77 1.25 -5.65
CA SER A 41 11.38 1.74 -5.59
C SER A 41 10.39 0.69 -5.08
N PHE A 42 10.66 -0.59 -5.36
CA PHE A 42 9.80 -1.71 -5.05
C PHE A 42 10.51 -2.75 -4.19
N TYR A 43 9.71 -3.52 -3.47
CA TYR A 43 10.15 -4.67 -2.70
C TYR A 43 9.28 -5.88 -3.06
N GLY A 44 9.87 -7.06 -3.20
CA GLY A 44 9.11 -8.28 -3.39
C GLY A 44 9.84 -9.36 -4.19
N LEU A 45 9.08 -10.18 -4.89
CA LEU A 45 9.57 -11.33 -5.63
C LEU A 45 9.11 -11.25 -7.08
N PHE A 46 9.95 -11.70 -8.00
CA PHE A 46 9.59 -11.81 -9.40
C PHE A 46 10.33 -13.00 -10.02
N ASP A 47 9.66 -13.62 -10.98
CA ASP A 47 10.14 -14.73 -11.77
C ASP A 47 10.12 -14.35 -13.26
N ASP A 48 10.45 -15.29 -14.13
CA ASP A 48 10.44 -15.12 -15.58
C ASP A 48 9.08 -14.78 -16.20
N LYS A 49 7.98 -15.04 -15.48
CA LYS A 49 6.60 -14.90 -15.97
C LYS A 49 5.68 -14.12 -15.03
N SER A 50 6.06 -13.95 -13.78
CA SER A 50 5.21 -13.36 -12.73
C SER A 50 6.00 -12.41 -11.85
N PHE A 51 5.30 -11.47 -11.24
CA PHE A 51 5.87 -10.59 -10.23
C PHE A 51 4.85 -10.30 -9.13
N ARG A 52 5.39 -10.03 -7.95
CA ARG A 52 4.67 -9.68 -6.75
C ARG A 52 5.44 -8.57 -6.04
N LEU A 53 4.95 -7.34 -6.17
CA LEU A 53 5.68 -6.13 -5.79
C LEU A 53 4.87 -5.30 -4.79
N THR A 54 5.55 -4.67 -3.84
CA THR A 54 4.99 -3.62 -2.98
C THR A 54 5.91 -2.41 -2.93
N THR A 55 5.43 -1.30 -2.39
CA THR A 55 6.23 -0.08 -2.24
C THR A 55 7.39 -0.32 -1.29
N ASN A 56 8.62 0.01 -1.69
CA ASN A 56 9.73 0.11 -0.77
C ASN A 56 9.74 1.52 -0.15
N SER A 57 9.32 1.65 1.11
CA SER A 57 9.25 2.94 1.81
C SER A 57 9.54 2.76 3.29
N ALA A 58 10.46 3.59 3.81
CA ALA A 58 10.78 3.64 5.23
C ALA A 58 9.66 4.29 6.07
N THR A 59 8.97 5.29 5.51
CA THR A 59 8.01 6.12 6.24
C THR A 59 6.58 5.63 6.18
N SER A 60 6.23 4.81 5.19
CA SER A 60 4.87 4.29 5.07
C SER A 60 4.83 2.90 4.45
N SER A 61 4.48 1.90 5.27
CA SER A 61 4.04 0.61 4.74
C SER A 61 2.69 0.78 4.02
N THR A 62 2.53 0.04 2.93
CA THR A 62 1.26 -0.07 2.22
C THR A 62 0.76 -1.51 2.35
N PRO A 63 -0.53 -1.73 2.63
CA PRO A 63 -1.10 -3.08 2.65
C PRO A 63 -1.32 -3.65 1.24
N TYR A 64 -0.92 -2.90 0.20
CA TYR A 64 -1.19 -3.21 -1.20
C TYR A 64 0.02 -3.88 -1.86
N ILE A 65 -0.29 -4.83 -2.72
CA ILE A 65 0.65 -5.56 -3.55
C ILE A 65 0.15 -5.51 -4.99
N ILE A 66 1.07 -5.29 -5.91
CA ILE A 66 0.84 -5.51 -7.33
C ILE A 66 1.25 -6.94 -7.64
N ASN A 67 0.26 -7.78 -7.94
CA ASN A 67 0.45 -9.14 -8.43
C ASN A 67 0.22 -9.13 -9.93
N GLY A 68 1.14 -9.67 -10.71
CA GLY A 68 0.96 -9.69 -12.15
C GLY A 68 1.77 -10.75 -12.87
N LYS A 69 1.42 -10.92 -14.13
CA LYS A 69 2.10 -11.79 -15.09
C LYS A 69 2.44 -10.97 -16.33
N TYR A 70 3.52 -11.38 -16.99
CA TYR A 70 3.94 -10.74 -18.24
C TYR A 70 4.33 -11.79 -19.27
N LYS A 71 4.03 -11.50 -20.53
CA LYS A 71 4.34 -12.36 -21.68
C LYS A 71 4.64 -11.52 -22.91
N ASN A 72 5.59 -11.96 -23.71
CA ASN A 72 5.84 -11.39 -25.03
C ASN A 72 4.91 -12.05 -26.04
N ILE A 73 4.10 -11.27 -26.75
CA ILE A 73 3.24 -11.73 -27.85
C ILE A 73 3.55 -10.84 -29.05
N ASN A 74 3.99 -11.42 -30.16
CA ASN A 74 4.22 -10.68 -31.41
C ASN A 74 5.11 -9.43 -31.22
N ASN A 75 6.19 -9.57 -30.45
CA ASN A 75 7.14 -8.51 -30.13
C ASN A 75 6.57 -7.37 -29.25
N THR A 76 5.37 -7.53 -28.70
CA THR A 76 4.78 -6.61 -27.71
C THR A 76 4.68 -7.28 -26.34
N LEU A 77 5.07 -6.53 -25.30
CA LEU A 77 5.03 -7.04 -23.93
C LEU A 77 3.66 -6.80 -23.31
N LYS A 78 2.88 -7.86 -23.16
CA LYS A 78 1.60 -7.80 -22.44
C LYS A 78 1.84 -8.02 -20.95
N VAL A 79 1.33 -7.09 -20.16
CA VAL A 79 1.39 -7.12 -18.69
C VAL A 79 -0.03 -7.13 -18.16
N ASP A 80 -0.36 -8.18 -17.41
CA ASP A 80 -1.63 -8.35 -16.72
C ASP A 80 -1.34 -8.28 -15.23
N TYR A 81 -1.86 -7.26 -14.55
CA TYR A 81 -1.65 -7.07 -13.12
C TYR A 81 -2.96 -6.75 -12.40
N VAL A 82 -2.98 -7.06 -11.11
CA VAL A 82 -4.04 -6.72 -10.17
C VAL A 82 -3.40 -6.14 -8.92
N VAL A 83 -3.98 -5.06 -8.41
CA VAL A 83 -3.59 -4.49 -7.11
C VAL A 83 -4.45 -5.15 -6.04
N GLU A 84 -3.83 -6.04 -5.27
CA GLU A 84 -4.47 -6.81 -4.21
C GLU A 84 -4.00 -6.35 -2.84
N LEU A 85 -4.78 -6.71 -1.82
CA LEU A 85 -4.37 -6.54 -0.44
C LEU A 85 -3.53 -7.74 0.00
N ASN A 86 -2.36 -7.48 0.56
CA ASN A 86 -1.56 -8.51 1.21
C ASN A 86 -2.28 -9.09 2.43
N ASN A 87 -2.90 -8.20 3.21
CA ASN A 87 -3.57 -8.56 4.46
C ASN A 87 -4.94 -7.90 4.55
N LYS A 88 -5.99 -8.72 4.47
CA LYS A 88 -7.38 -8.28 4.62
C LYS A 88 -7.65 -7.70 6.01
N PHE A 89 -6.97 -8.19 7.05
CA PHE A 89 -7.14 -7.70 8.43
C PHE A 89 -6.64 -6.29 8.62
N GLN A 90 -5.53 -5.89 7.97
CA GLN A 90 -4.98 -4.55 8.11
C GLN A 90 -5.94 -3.48 7.54
N LEU A 91 -6.57 -3.76 6.40
CA LEU A 91 -7.63 -2.92 5.83
C LEU A 91 -8.86 -2.88 6.74
N LEU A 92 -9.27 -4.02 7.27
CA LEU A 92 -10.43 -4.12 8.14
C LEU A 92 -10.22 -3.27 9.40
N TRP A 93 -9.07 -3.42 10.06
CA TRP A 93 -8.67 -2.57 11.18
C TRP A 93 -8.60 -1.10 10.78
N THR A 94 -7.93 -0.74 9.69
CA THR A 94 -7.82 0.68 9.25
C THR A 94 -9.19 1.32 8.97
N ARG A 95 -10.15 0.53 8.48
CA ARG A 95 -11.51 0.98 8.14
C ARG A 95 -12.44 1.09 9.35
N TYR A 96 -12.37 0.13 10.29
CA TYR A 96 -13.28 0.04 11.42
C TYR A 96 -12.72 0.61 12.73
N PHE A 97 -11.40 0.73 12.88
CA PHE A 97 -10.77 1.29 14.07
C PHE A 97 -11.31 2.67 14.46
N PRO A 98 -11.50 3.63 13.52
CA PRO A 98 -12.09 4.92 13.88
C PRO A 98 -13.51 4.81 14.45
N ILE A 99 -14.31 3.85 13.96
CA ILE A 99 -15.68 3.61 14.45
C ILE A 99 -15.64 3.04 15.87
N VAL A 100 -14.76 2.06 16.10
CA VAL A 100 -14.54 1.49 17.44
C VAL A 100 -14.09 2.56 18.42
N CYS A 101 -13.17 3.46 18.02
CA CYS A 101 -12.73 4.59 18.83
C CYS A 101 -13.88 5.54 19.19
N ILE A 102 -14.75 5.87 18.22
CA ILE A 102 -15.95 6.70 18.47
C ILE A 102 -16.83 6.03 19.53
N ILE A 103 -17.15 4.74 19.39
CA ILE A 103 -17.99 4.02 20.35
C ILE A 103 -17.34 4.02 21.74
N ALA A 104 -16.07 3.66 21.84
CA ALA A 104 -15.33 3.59 23.10
C ALA A 104 -15.27 4.94 23.81
N ILE A 105 -15.02 6.03 23.07
CA ILE A 105 -14.97 7.38 23.63
C ILE A 105 -16.36 7.85 24.07
N ASN A 106 -17.42 7.54 23.32
CA ASN A 106 -18.77 7.91 23.76
C ASN A 106 -19.18 7.15 25.04
N ILE A 107 -18.83 5.87 25.16
CA ILE A 107 -19.00 5.10 26.40
C ILE A 107 -18.23 5.75 27.55
N PHE A 108 -16.96 6.11 27.31
CA PHE A 108 -16.13 6.79 28.32
C PHE A 108 -16.78 8.10 28.81
N PHE A 109 -17.29 8.94 27.90
CA PHE A 109 -17.97 10.18 28.28
C PHE A 109 -19.26 9.94 29.07
N LEU A 110 -19.98 8.85 28.79
CA LEU A 110 -21.24 8.50 29.46
C LEU A 110 -21.04 8.05 30.91
N PHE A 111 -19.97 7.29 31.17
CA PHE A 111 -19.68 6.74 32.50
C PHE A 111 -18.76 7.62 33.35
N PHE A 112 -17.72 8.22 32.76
CA PHE A 112 -16.64 8.87 33.52
C PHE A 112 -16.65 10.40 33.44
N ALA A 113 -17.18 11.00 32.37
CA ALA A 113 -17.13 12.45 32.15
C ALA A 113 -18.53 13.08 32.01
N ARG A 114 -19.46 12.66 32.88
CA ARG A 114 -20.84 13.20 32.95
C ARG A 114 -20.79 14.71 33.18
N GLY A 115 -21.15 15.49 32.15
CA GLY A 115 -21.19 16.96 32.19
C GLY A 115 -20.39 17.66 31.10
N LEU A 116 -19.38 17.00 30.49
CA LEU A 116 -18.55 17.58 29.43
C LEU A 116 -19.16 17.42 28.03
N ARG A 117 -20.41 17.85 27.84
CA ARG A 117 -21.11 17.75 26.53
C ARG A 117 -20.34 18.44 25.40
N ARG A 118 -19.78 19.63 25.64
CA ARG A 118 -19.00 20.36 24.63
C ARG A 118 -17.72 19.62 24.22
N ALA A 119 -17.02 19.00 25.16
CA ALA A 119 -15.80 18.25 24.85
C ALA A 119 -16.12 16.96 24.07
N SER A 120 -17.20 16.26 24.42
CA SER A 120 -17.65 15.08 23.67
C SER A 120 -17.94 15.39 22.20
N THR A 121 -18.61 16.51 21.91
CA THR A 121 -18.88 16.94 20.53
C THR A 121 -17.59 17.23 19.73
N ILE A 122 -16.64 17.94 20.34
CA ILE A 122 -15.36 18.27 19.68
C ILE A 122 -14.56 17.01 19.38
N VAL A 123 -14.46 16.08 20.35
CA VAL A 123 -13.75 14.81 20.16
C VAL A 123 -14.43 13.96 19.10
N ASN A 124 -15.76 13.85 19.10
CA ASN A 124 -16.49 13.09 18.07
C ASN A 124 -16.29 13.67 16.67
N LEU A 125 -16.30 15.01 16.52
CA LEU A 125 -16.02 15.66 15.24
C LEU A 125 -14.59 15.39 14.77
N PHE A 126 -13.61 15.46 15.69
CA PHE A 126 -12.22 15.13 15.40
C PHE A 126 -12.05 13.67 14.96
N LEU A 127 -12.70 12.72 15.64
CA LEU A 127 -12.64 11.31 15.26
C LEU A 127 -13.31 11.04 13.91
N LEU A 128 -14.42 11.73 13.61
CA LEU A 128 -15.07 11.63 12.31
C LEU A 128 -14.17 12.16 11.19
N PHE A 129 -13.47 13.28 11.43
CA PHE A 129 -12.45 13.79 10.52
C PHE A 129 -11.31 12.79 10.34
N MET A 130 -10.80 12.20 11.42
CA MET A 130 -9.76 11.16 11.37
C MET A 130 -10.21 9.91 10.60
N ALA A 131 -11.47 9.51 10.74
CA ALA A 131 -12.05 8.40 10.00
C ALA A 131 -12.06 8.67 8.48
N PHE A 132 -12.47 9.88 8.09
CA PHE A 132 -12.46 10.30 6.70
C PHE A 132 -11.03 10.40 6.14
N TYR A 133 -10.14 11.05 6.89
CA TYR A 133 -8.73 11.20 6.53
C TYR A 133 -8.04 9.85 6.35
N SER A 134 -8.30 8.89 7.24
CA SER A 134 -7.75 7.53 7.15
C SER A 134 -8.14 6.85 5.84
N ARG A 135 -9.44 6.87 5.50
CA ARG A 135 -9.96 6.30 4.23
C ARG A 135 -9.36 6.98 3.01
N TRP A 136 -9.28 8.31 3.03
CA TRP A 136 -8.69 9.07 1.92
C TRP A 136 -7.20 8.75 1.72
N LYS A 137 -6.43 8.72 2.81
CA LYS A 137 -5.00 8.39 2.80
C LYS A 137 -4.74 6.98 2.26
N GLU A 138 -5.59 6.02 2.63
CA GLU A 138 -5.49 4.64 2.15
C GLU A 138 -5.74 4.52 0.64
N GLY A 139 -6.78 5.19 0.12
CA GLY A 139 -7.02 5.28 -1.33
C GLY A 139 -5.86 5.92 -2.08
N LYS A 140 -5.24 6.96 -1.52
CA LYS A 140 -4.06 7.62 -2.10
C LYS A 140 -2.84 6.70 -2.14
N LYS A 141 -2.61 5.88 -1.09
CA LYS A 141 -1.51 4.90 -1.07
C LYS A 141 -1.63 3.88 -2.21
N ARG A 142 -2.85 3.38 -2.48
CA ARG A 142 -3.10 2.46 -3.59
C ARG A 142 -2.77 3.10 -4.94
N LYS A 143 -3.30 4.29 -5.20
CA LYS A 143 -3.05 5.03 -6.45
C LYS A 143 -1.58 5.33 -6.65
N ASN A 144 -0.89 5.81 -5.60
CA ASN A 144 0.54 6.11 -5.68
C ASN A 144 1.39 4.88 -6.01
N LEU A 145 1.05 3.70 -5.49
CA LEU A 145 1.75 2.45 -5.82
C LEU A 145 1.54 2.08 -7.30
N GLU A 146 0.30 2.16 -7.76
CA GLU A 146 -0.07 1.86 -9.15
C GLU A 146 0.55 2.85 -10.15
N GLU A 147 0.44 4.15 -9.89
CA GLU A 147 1.04 5.20 -10.74
C GLU A 147 2.57 5.07 -10.83
N LYS A 148 3.23 4.76 -9.71
CA LYS A 148 4.68 4.49 -9.71
C LYS A 148 5.02 3.28 -10.57
N PHE A 149 4.22 2.21 -10.48
CA PHE A 149 4.41 1.01 -11.29
C PHE A 149 4.21 1.30 -12.78
N LEU A 150 3.08 1.90 -13.15
CA LEU A 150 2.79 2.28 -14.53
C LEU A 150 3.88 3.19 -15.12
N ARG A 151 4.39 4.15 -14.34
CA ARG A 151 5.44 5.06 -14.78
C ARG A 151 6.79 4.38 -14.99
N ILE A 152 7.21 3.50 -14.06
CA ILE A 152 8.52 2.82 -14.15
C ILE A 152 8.53 1.78 -15.27
N PHE A 153 7.40 1.10 -15.50
CA PHE A 153 7.28 0.04 -16.50
C PHE A 153 6.66 0.50 -17.83
N GLU A 154 6.36 1.80 -17.97
CA GLU A 154 5.78 2.41 -19.18
C GLU A 154 4.58 1.63 -19.73
N ILE A 155 3.68 1.26 -18.83
CA ILE A 155 2.48 0.48 -19.16
C ILE A 155 1.36 1.46 -19.53
N LYS A 156 0.70 1.20 -20.66
CA LYS A 156 -0.50 1.91 -21.12
C LYS A 156 -1.71 0.98 -21.16
#